data_AF-A0A965CHA9-F1
#
_entry.id   AF-A0A965CHA9-F1
#
_cell.length_a   1.000
_cell.length_b   1.000
_cell.length_c   1.000
_cell.angle_alpha   90.00
_cell.angle_beta   90.00
_cell.angle_gamma   90.00
#
_symmetry.space_group_name_H-M   'P 1'
#
loop_
_entity.id
_entity.type
_entity.pdbx_description
1 polymer ?
#
loop_
_entity_poly.entity_id
_entity_poly.type
_entity_poly.pdbx_seq_one_letter_code
_entity_poly.pdbx_strand_id
1 'polypeptide(L)'
;MKGVASHDIVARGVGALCNMEHRGATGAEADTGDGAGILIQIPDKFLRAVAGFELPVRGAYACGMAFLPSNANDAEKAIANIE
;
A
#
# COMPACT_ATOMS: atom_id res chain seq x y z
N MET A 1 13.36 14.59 15.06
CA MET A 1 12.04 14.06 14.62
C MET A 1 11.12 13.99 15.82
N LYS A 2 9.83 14.39 15.71
CA LYS A 2 8.87 14.38 16.84
C LYS A 2 8.15 13.03 17.04
N GLY A 3 8.36 12.05 16.17
CA GLY A 3 7.74 10.71 16.27
C GLY A 3 6.23 10.67 16.02
N VAL A 4 5.62 11.80 15.61
CA VAL A 4 4.18 11.92 15.40
C VAL A 4 3.83 11.60 13.94
N ALA A 5 2.88 10.69 13.75
CA ALA A 5 2.35 10.36 12.42
C ALA A 5 1.60 11.56 11.82
N SER A 6 1.84 11.85 10.54
CA SER A 6 1.20 12.95 9.81
C SER A 6 1.04 12.60 8.33
N HIS A 7 -0.08 13.03 7.73
CA HIS A 7 -0.31 12.93 6.29
C HIS A 7 0.74 13.71 5.47
N ASP A 8 1.28 14.81 6.02
CA ASP A 8 2.34 15.60 5.38
C ASP A 8 3.58 14.74 5.05
N ILE A 9 3.90 13.74 5.89
CA ILE A 9 5.03 12.83 5.63
C ILE A 9 4.76 11.97 4.38
N VAL A 10 3.52 11.47 4.23
CA VAL A 10 3.11 10.69 3.06
C VAL A 10 3.13 11.56 1.81
N ALA A 11 2.57 12.77 1.89
CA ALA A 11 2.55 13.72 0.77
C ALA A 11 3.96 14.07 0.28
N ARG A 12 4.91 14.29 1.20
CA ARG A 12 6.32 14.50 0.86
C ARG A 12 6.96 13.28 0.24
N GLY A 13 6.65 12.07 0.70
CA GLY A 13 7.12 10.83 0.12
C GLY A 13 6.65 10.66 -1.33
N VAL A 14 5.38 10.92 -1.61
CA VAL A 14 4.83 10.94 -2.97
C VAL A 14 5.51 12.00 -3.83
N GLY A 15 5.68 13.23 -3.32
CA GLY A 15 6.38 14.29 -4.03
C GLY A 15 7.84 13.93 -4.36
N ALA A 16 8.52 13.23 -3.45
CA ALA A 16 9.87 12.72 -3.71
C ALA A 16 9.90 11.67 -4.82
N LEU A 17 8.91 10.77 -4.88
CA LEU A 17 8.78 9.80 -5.98
C LEU A 17 8.57 10.51 -7.33
N CYS A 18 7.71 11.53 -7.40
CA CYS A 18 7.52 12.32 -8.62
C CYS A 18 8.83 12.99 -9.07
N ASN A 19 9.61 13.53 -8.13
CA ASN A 19 10.90 14.14 -8.45
C ASN A 19 11.96 13.12 -8.94
N MET A 20 11.72 11.83 -8.75
CA MET A 20 12.62 10.74 -9.14
C MET A 20 12.23 10.08 -10.47
N GLU A 21 11.21 10.60 -11.17
CA GLU A 21 10.73 10.09 -12.45
C GLU A 21 11.84 9.95 -13.49
N HIS A 22 12.77 10.91 -13.54
CA HIS A 22 13.95 10.90 -14.43
C HIS A 22 14.93 9.72 -14.18
N ARG A 23 14.73 8.94 -13.10
CA ARG A 23 15.52 7.76 -12.75
C ARG A 23 14.76 6.46 -12.93
N GLY A 24 13.47 6.51 -13.27
CA GLY A 24 12.72 5.33 -13.69
C GLY A 24 13.09 4.97 -15.12
N ALA A 25 13.06 3.69 -15.47
CA ALA A 25 12.94 3.35 -16.87
C ALA A 25 11.51 3.68 -17.30
N THR A 26 11.40 4.51 -18.34
CA THR A 26 10.15 4.72 -19.06
C THR A 26 9.91 3.49 -19.93
N GLY A 27 8.74 2.87 -19.81
CA GLY A 27 8.37 1.74 -20.66
C GLY A 27 8.19 2.17 -22.12
N ALA A 28 7.92 1.21 -23.00
CA ALA A 28 7.73 1.47 -24.43
C ALA A 28 6.49 2.36 -24.72
N GLU A 29 5.53 2.42 -23.78
CA GLU A 29 4.31 3.20 -23.86
C GLU A 29 4.30 4.30 -22.80
N ALA A 30 3.70 5.45 -23.11
CA ALA A 30 3.67 6.64 -22.24
C ALA A 30 3.05 6.37 -20.86
N ASP A 31 2.12 5.42 -20.75
CA ASP A 31 1.40 5.08 -19.51
C ASP A 31 2.04 3.92 -18.73
N THR A 32 3.25 3.50 -19.10
CA THR A 32 3.95 2.35 -18.49
C THR A 32 5.30 2.74 -17.92
N GLY A 33 5.65 2.17 -16.76
CA GLY A 33 6.96 2.31 -16.14
C GLY A 33 7.29 1.08 -15.31
N ASP A 34 8.56 0.94 -14.92
CA ASP A 34 9.05 -0.26 -14.21
C ASP A 34 8.43 -0.44 -12.81
N GLY A 35 7.94 0.66 -12.22
CA GLY A 35 7.23 0.67 -10.94
C GLY A 35 7.78 1.66 -9.93
N ALA A 36 6.90 2.11 -9.03
CA ALA A 36 7.23 2.96 -7.89
C ALA A 36 6.36 2.55 -6.68
N GLY A 37 6.84 2.79 -5.47
CA GLY A 37 6.11 2.44 -4.25
C GLY A 37 6.57 3.22 -3.04
N ILE A 38 5.68 3.32 -2.05
CA ILE A 38 5.96 3.91 -0.74
C ILE A 38 5.54 2.94 0.36
N LEU A 39 6.44 2.64 1.29
CA LEU A 39 6.11 1.90 2.50
C LEU A 39 5.73 2.87 3.61
N ILE A 40 4.56 2.70 4.21
CA ILE A 40 4.07 3.52 5.31
C ILE A 40 3.73 2.67 6.53
N GLN A 41 3.57 3.32 7.68
CA GLN A 41 2.99 2.68 8.87
C GLN A 41 1.54 2.27 8.59
N ILE A 42 1.05 1.24 9.30
CA ILE A 42 -0.36 0.83 9.27
C ILE A 42 -1.25 2.06 9.50
N PRO A 43 -2.12 2.43 8.53
CA PRO A 43 -2.93 3.64 8.61
C PRO A 43 -4.17 3.39 9.49
N ASP A 44 -3.95 3.30 10.81
CA ASP A 44 -4.96 2.88 11.80
C ASP A 44 -6.30 3.61 11.70
N LYS A 45 -6.28 4.94 11.52
CA LYS A 45 -7.50 5.74 11.36
C LYS A 45 -8.31 5.34 10.13
N PHE A 46 -7.64 5.05 9.02
CA PHE A 46 -8.30 4.62 7.78
C PHE A 46 -8.87 3.21 7.95
N LEU A 47 -8.07 2.27 8.45
CA LEU A 47 -8.52 0.88 8.63
C LEU A 47 -9.72 0.78 9.57
N ARG A 48 -9.73 1.54 10.68
CA ARG A 48 -10.91 1.60 11.58
C ARG A 48 -12.17 2.11 10.89
N ALA A 49 -12.03 3.02 9.93
CA ALA A 49 -13.16 3.57 9.19
C ALA A 49 -13.74 2.60 8.16
N VAL A 50 -12.93 1.67 7.62
CA VAL A 50 -13.34 0.79 6.52
C VAL A 50 -13.42 -0.70 6.86
N ALA A 51 -12.90 -1.15 8.01
CA ALA A 51 -12.85 -2.57 8.36
C ALA A 51 -14.23 -3.22 8.47
N GLY A 52 -15.28 -2.47 8.79
CA GLY A 52 -16.63 -3.00 9.00
C GLY A 52 -16.81 -3.75 10.33
N PHE A 53 -15.77 -3.81 11.17
CA PHE A 53 -15.79 -4.37 12.52
C PHE A 53 -14.82 -3.61 13.44
N GLU A 54 -14.94 -3.80 14.76
CA GLU A 54 -14.03 -3.17 15.72
C GLU A 54 -12.63 -3.78 15.65
N LEU A 55 -11.63 -2.96 15.33
CA LEU A 55 -10.24 -3.39 15.33
C LEU A 55 -9.65 -3.39 16.75
N PRO A 56 -8.79 -4.37 17.09
CA PRO A 56 -7.99 -4.35 18.31
C PRO A 56 -7.19 -3.04 18.47
N VAL A 57 -6.63 -2.82 19.66
CA VAL A 57 -5.74 -1.69 19.89
C VAL A 57 -4.60 -1.68 18.86
N ARG A 58 -4.18 -0.48 18.43
CA ARG A 58 -3.08 -0.33 17.48
C ARG A 58 -1.85 -1.12 17.95
N GLY A 59 -1.29 -1.94 17.06
CA GLY A 59 -0.17 -2.84 17.36
C GLY A 59 -0.59 -4.25 17.78
N ALA A 60 -1.87 -4.48 18.07
CA ALA A 60 -2.44 -5.81 18.33
C ALA A 60 -3.21 -6.39 17.13
N TYR A 61 -3.07 -5.77 15.95
CA TYR A 61 -3.59 -6.29 14.68
C TYR A 61 -2.58 -6.02 13.56
N ALA A 62 -2.69 -6.79 12.47
CA ALA A 62 -1.91 -6.62 11.26
C ALA A 62 -2.84 -6.45 10.05
N CYS A 63 -2.31 -5.86 8.98
CA CYS A 63 -2.94 -5.85 7.67
C CYS A 63 -1.97 -6.43 6.64
N GLY A 64 -2.48 -7.24 5.73
CA GLY A 64 -1.72 -7.77 4.58
C GLY A 64 -2.10 -7.03 3.30
N MET A 65 -1.15 -6.92 2.38
CA MET A 65 -1.38 -6.51 1.00
C MET A 65 -0.83 -7.62 0.10
N ALA A 66 -1.65 -8.12 -0.82
CA ALA A 66 -1.29 -9.22 -1.70
C ALA A 66 -1.73 -8.90 -3.14
N PHE A 67 -0.94 -9.37 -4.11
CA PHE A 67 -1.38 -9.45 -5.50
C PHE A 67 -1.93 -10.85 -5.75
N LEU A 68 -3.16 -10.91 -6.25
CA LEU A 68 -3.85 -12.16 -6.55
C LEU A 68 -3.89 -12.38 -8.07
N PRO A 69 -4.02 -13.65 -8.52
CA PRO A 69 -4.36 -13.94 -9.91
C PRO A 69 -5.59 -13.16 -10.38
N SER A 70 -5.59 -12.74 -11.64
CA SER A 70 -6.76 -12.06 -12.23
C SER A 70 -7.94 -13.02 -12.48
N ASN A 71 -7.66 -14.32 -12.61
CA ASN A 71 -8.69 -15.35 -12.68
C ASN A 71 -9.31 -15.58 -11.30
N ALA A 72 -10.64 -15.46 -11.21
CA ALA A 72 -11.37 -15.57 -9.94
C ALA A 72 -11.16 -16.91 -9.21
N ASN A 73 -11.19 -18.05 -9.92
CA ASN A 73 -11.01 -19.37 -9.32
C ASN A 73 -9.60 -19.54 -8.75
N ASP A 74 -8.60 -19.01 -9.43
CA ASP A 74 -7.20 -19.08 -8.96
C ASP A 74 -6.94 -18.09 -7.83
N ALA A 75 -7.61 -16.93 -7.83
CA ALA A 75 -7.60 -16.00 -6.71
C ALA A 75 -8.22 -16.62 -5.45
N GLU A 76 -9.39 -17.28 -5.57
CA GLU A 76 -10.03 -17.99 -4.46
C GLU A 76 -9.11 -19.06 -3.85
N LYS A 77 -8.46 -19.87 -4.70
CA LYS A 77 -7.46 -20.85 -4.22
C LYS A 77 -6.28 -20.19 -3.52
N ALA A 78 -5.79 -19.05 -4.03
CA ALA A 78 -4.69 -18.33 -3.42
C ALA A 78 -5.08 -17.76 -2.04
N ILE A 79 -6.29 -17.21 -1.91
CA ILE A 79 -6.84 -16.71 -0.65
C ILE A 79 -6.96 -17.85 0.37
N ALA A 80 -7.52 -18.99 -0.03
CA ALA A 80 -7.70 -20.15 0.85
C ALA A 80 -6.40 -20.76 1.39
N ASN A 81 -5.24 -20.45 0.79
CA ASN A 81 -3.93 -20.88 1.29
C ASN A 81 -3.33 -19.93 2.35
N ILE A 82 -3.92 -18.74 2.52
CA ILE A 82 -3.47 -17.71 3.47
C ILE A 82 -4.29 -17.77 4.77
N GLU A 83 -5.56 -18.15 4.67
CA GLU A 83 -6.49 -18.37 5.78
C GLU A 83 -6.22 -19.68 6.52
#